data_AF-A0A7G6ADP8-F1
#
_entry.id   AF-A0A7G6ADP8-F1
#
_cell.length_a   1.000
_cell.length_b   1.000
_cell.length_c   1.000
_cell.angle_alpha   90.00
_cell.angle_beta   90.00
_cell.angle_gamma   90.00
#
_symmetry.space_group_name_H-M   'P 1'
#
loop_
_entity.id
_entity.type
_entity.pdbx_description
1 polymer ?
#
loop_
_entity_poly.entity_id
_entity_poly.type
_entity_poly.pdbx_seq_one_letter_code
_entity_poly.pdbx_strand_id
1 'polypeptide(L)'
;MKPRIALLSVLSLCLLLSACSRNKDDAADDTHTQAEAVAQDDAGAQSEEAPPPPPPVMDYWKVVGPLVAGDYSGACMRKPDARKMEASVKVGADGKASSNGLEVDFRESKKTMLSRQRDAKGQYTAMALFSVDEQKGGMLTVLSSRDGGKGAVNLERDDLGIMCSEVAGTDKLSAQPLYQVLAALALGKKQTVSCVDTKNLLVRRDTEVEFSDGVLRIGDASYAVKDALFETYGFDDAGRSVSLGVGLPDKHNISLSFDGAGKLTGVMGLNERESTHSCEAKQ
;
A
#
# COMPACT_ATOMS: atom_id res chain seq x y z
N MET A 1 29.32 26.25 36.46
CA MET A 1 29.71 27.03 35.26
C MET A 1 28.53 27.07 34.30
N LYS A 2 28.41 28.18 33.58
CA LYS A 2 27.25 28.70 32.82
C LYS A 2 26.63 27.75 31.76
N PRO A 3 25.34 27.97 31.40
CA PRO A 3 24.49 27.09 30.60
C PRO A 3 24.65 27.32 29.09
N ARG A 4 24.09 26.43 28.25
CA ARG A 4 23.58 26.82 26.91
C ARG A 4 22.41 25.92 26.47
N ILE A 5 21.25 26.55 26.50
CA ILE A 5 19.94 26.14 26.01
C ILE A 5 19.83 26.55 24.53
N ALA A 6 19.13 25.72 23.76
CA ALA A 6 18.40 25.95 22.50
C ALA A 6 19.09 26.64 21.31
N LEU A 7 18.95 25.98 20.15
CA LEU A 7 18.60 26.66 18.89
C LEU A 7 17.73 25.71 18.07
N LEU A 8 16.42 25.94 18.19
CA LEU A 8 15.36 25.48 17.32
C LEU A 8 15.16 26.50 16.19
N SER A 9 14.70 26.00 15.04
CA SER A 9 13.91 26.72 14.04
C SER A 9 14.61 27.73 13.13
N VAL A 10 14.99 27.28 11.92
CA VAL A 10 14.94 28.12 10.70
C VAL A 10 14.54 27.23 9.53
N LEU A 11 13.30 27.38 9.05
CA LEU A 11 12.89 27.12 7.66
C LEU A 11 11.48 27.70 7.48
N SER A 12 11.44 29.03 7.46
CA SER A 12 10.27 29.79 6.99
C SER A 12 10.43 30.11 5.51
N LEU A 13 9.44 29.65 4.73
CA LEU A 13 8.79 30.33 3.61
C LEU A 13 9.67 31.26 2.74
N CYS A 14 10.08 30.76 1.58
CA CYS A 14 10.29 31.57 0.37
C CYS A 14 9.26 31.17 -0.69
N LEU A 15 7.98 31.43 -0.41
CA LEU A 15 6.95 31.60 -1.43
C LEU A 15 6.67 33.10 -1.47
N LEU A 16 7.04 33.79 -2.56
CA LEU A 16 6.51 35.09 -3.01
C LEU A 16 7.43 35.65 -4.12
N LEU A 17 7.22 35.25 -5.37
CA LEU A 17 7.78 35.95 -6.54
C LEU A 17 6.86 35.77 -7.76
N SER A 18 5.67 36.36 -7.73
CA SER A 18 4.90 36.65 -8.96
C SER A 18 3.86 37.76 -8.70
N ALA A 19 4.32 38.99 -8.48
CA ALA A 19 3.48 40.18 -8.66
C ALA A 19 4.38 41.40 -8.92
N CYS A 20 3.92 42.26 -9.83
CA CYS A 20 4.44 43.57 -10.24
C CYS A 20 5.43 43.58 -11.44
N SER A 21 4.88 43.77 -12.64
CA SER A 21 5.04 45.08 -13.29
C SER A 21 3.87 45.36 -14.23
N ARG A 22 3.15 46.43 -13.92
CA ARG A 22 2.09 47.07 -14.71
C ARG A 22 2.60 48.47 -15.03
N ASN A 23 2.55 48.87 -16.30
CA ASN A 23 2.62 50.24 -16.88
C ASN A 23 2.81 50.04 -18.40
N LYS A 24 2.18 50.75 -19.33
CA LYS A 24 1.34 51.94 -19.32
C LYS A 24 0.64 52.03 -20.69
N ASP A 25 -0.42 52.82 -20.75
CA ASP A 25 -1.35 53.07 -21.86
C ASP A 25 -0.71 53.47 -23.21
N ASP A 26 -1.40 53.14 -24.32
CA ASP A 26 -1.78 54.09 -25.38
C ASP A 26 -2.93 53.51 -26.25
N ALA A 27 -3.82 54.39 -26.69
CA ALA A 27 -5.11 54.10 -27.32
C ALA A 27 -5.15 54.50 -28.80
N ALA A 28 -5.99 53.78 -29.59
CA ALA A 28 -6.57 54.10 -30.92
C ALA A 28 -5.55 54.32 -32.09
N ASP A 29 -5.81 54.05 -33.37
CA ASP A 29 -7.02 53.84 -34.19
C ASP A 29 -6.62 53.17 -35.55
N ASP A 30 -7.62 52.84 -36.38
CA ASP A 30 -7.56 52.66 -37.85
C ASP A 30 -7.11 51.33 -38.51
N THR A 31 -8.09 50.44 -38.62
CA THR A 31 -8.74 49.96 -39.87
C THR A 31 -7.93 49.90 -41.17
N HIS A 32 -7.73 48.67 -41.70
CA HIS A 32 -7.76 48.41 -43.14
C HIS A 32 -8.48 47.08 -43.43
N THR A 33 -9.55 47.18 -44.21
CA THR A 33 -10.44 46.11 -44.68
C THR A 33 -10.02 45.65 -46.09
N GLN A 34 -10.06 44.34 -46.34
CA GLN A 34 -10.49 43.66 -47.59
C GLN A 34 -10.37 42.14 -47.32
N ALA A 35 -11.47 41.39 -47.11
CA ALA A 35 -12.34 40.75 -48.12
C ALA A 35 -11.55 39.78 -49.03
N GLU A 36 -11.89 38.52 -49.26
CA GLU A 36 -13.02 37.63 -48.92
C GLU A 36 -12.59 36.20 -49.35
N ALA A 37 -13.36 35.19 -48.92
CA ALA A 37 -13.74 33.99 -49.70
C ALA A 37 -13.30 32.60 -49.17
N VAL A 38 -14.34 31.90 -48.68
CA VAL A 38 -14.66 30.45 -48.74
C VAL A 38 -13.89 29.48 -47.84
N ALA A 39 -14.51 29.08 -46.73
CA ALA A 39 -15.21 27.78 -46.62
C ALA A 39 -15.72 27.59 -45.18
N GLN A 40 -17.05 27.56 -45.03
CA GLN A 40 -17.71 26.85 -43.93
C GLN A 40 -17.54 25.35 -44.12
N ASP A 41 -17.72 24.64 -43.02
CA ASP A 41 -17.71 23.18 -42.84
C ASP A 41 -16.35 22.55 -42.59
N ASP A 42 -15.86 22.77 -41.37
CA ASP A 42 -15.58 21.61 -40.53
C ASP A 42 -16.03 21.96 -39.11
N ALA A 43 -17.32 21.68 -38.84
CA ALA A 43 -17.75 21.38 -37.49
C ALA A 43 -17.04 20.08 -37.09
N GLY A 44 -15.77 20.22 -36.74
CA GLY A 44 -15.00 19.19 -36.07
C GLY A 44 -15.79 18.85 -34.83
N ALA A 45 -16.53 17.74 -34.90
CA ALA A 45 -17.04 17.08 -33.74
C ALA A 45 -15.85 16.95 -32.79
N GLN A 46 -15.81 17.78 -31.76
CA GLN A 46 -15.08 17.46 -30.55
C GLN A 46 -15.62 16.09 -30.20
N SER A 47 -14.86 15.05 -30.53
CA SER A 47 -15.08 13.76 -29.92
C SER A 47 -15.06 14.08 -28.43
N GLU A 48 -16.22 13.95 -27.79
CA GLU A 48 -16.27 13.78 -26.34
C GLU A 48 -15.35 12.59 -26.09
N GLU A 49 -14.09 12.90 -25.80
CA GLU A 49 -13.11 11.93 -25.39
C GLU A 49 -13.67 11.40 -24.10
N ALA A 50 -14.26 10.20 -24.19
CA ALA A 50 -14.92 9.57 -23.07
C ALA A 50 -13.94 9.62 -21.89
N PRO A 51 -14.41 10.01 -20.68
CA PRO A 51 -13.51 10.14 -19.54
C PRO A 51 -12.71 8.85 -19.40
N PRO A 52 -11.39 8.95 -19.14
CA PRO A 52 -10.52 7.78 -19.10
C PRO A 52 -11.11 6.75 -18.13
N PRO A 53 -11.05 5.45 -18.47
CA PRO A 53 -11.61 4.42 -17.61
C PRO A 53 -10.98 4.53 -16.22
N PRO A 54 -11.76 4.24 -15.15
CA PRO A 54 -11.25 4.31 -13.80
C PRO A 54 -10.03 3.38 -13.65
N PRO A 55 -9.05 3.74 -12.81
CA PRO A 55 -7.89 2.89 -12.57
C PRO A 55 -8.32 1.47 -12.18
N PRO A 56 -7.62 0.43 -12.67
CA PRO A 56 -7.93 -0.94 -12.31
C PRO A 56 -7.82 -1.15 -10.80
N VAL A 57 -8.67 -2.01 -10.24
CA VAL A 57 -8.72 -2.34 -8.81
C VAL A 57 -8.56 -3.84 -8.65
N MET A 58 -7.59 -4.25 -7.84
CA MET A 58 -7.36 -5.66 -7.54
C MET A 58 -8.36 -6.13 -6.46
N ASP A 59 -9.12 -7.18 -6.75
CA ASP A 59 -9.98 -7.84 -5.76
C ASP A 59 -9.13 -8.73 -4.83
N TYR A 60 -8.38 -8.08 -3.95
CA TYR A 60 -7.46 -8.74 -3.04
C TYR A 60 -8.15 -9.61 -1.99
N TRP A 61 -9.43 -9.33 -1.73
CA TRP A 61 -10.16 -10.02 -0.68
C TRP A 61 -10.34 -11.52 -0.97
N LYS A 62 -10.39 -11.90 -2.25
CA LYS A 62 -10.40 -13.32 -2.66
C LYS A 62 -9.25 -14.13 -2.09
N VAL A 63 -8.14 -13.46 -1.81
CA VAL A 63 -6.89 -14.06 -1.36
C VAL A 63 -6.68 -13.81 0.14
N VAL A 64 -6.97 -12.60 0.62
CA VAL A 64 -6.79 -12.24 2.03
C VAL A 64 -7.92 -12.79 2.92
N GLY A 65 -9.16 -12.76 2.46
CA GLY A 65 -10.34 -13.16 3.22
C GLY A 65 -10.22 -14.55 3.86
N PRO A 66 -9.82 -15.61 3.12
CA PRO A 66 -9.60 -16.93 3.70
C PRO A 66 -8.57 -16.99 4.83
N LEU A 67 -7.57 -16.10 4.85
CA LEU A 67 -6.52 -16.07 5.87
C LEU A 67 -6.99 -15.49 7.20
N VAL A 68 -7.96 -14.57 7.15
CA VAL A 68 -8.47 -13.83 8.32
C VAL A 68 -9.90 -14.20 8.71
N ALA A 69 -10.55 -15.09 7.95
CA ALA A 69 -11.91 -15.53 8.26
C ALA A 69 -11.94 -16.45 9.49
N GLY A 70 -12.84 -16.14 10.42
CA GLY A 70 -12.97 -16.87 11.67
C GLY A 70 -14.02 -16.30 12.62
N ASP A 71 -14.30 -17.06 13.67
CA ASP A 71 -15.05 -16.61 14.83
C ASP A 71 -14.09 -16.55 16.02
N TYR A 72 -13.79 -15.33 16.45
CA TYR A 72 -12.77 -15.04 17.45
C TYR A 72 -13.44 -14.77 18.78
N SER A 73 -13.60 -15.83 19.57
CA SER A 73 -14.07 -15.79 20.95
C SER A 73 -12.88 -15.97 21.91
N GLY A 74 -12.88 -15.19 23.00
CA GLY A 74 -11.79 -15.14 23.97
C GLY A 74 -12.12 -14.17 25.09
N ALA A 75 -11.10 -13.63 25.75
CA ALA A 75 -11.27 -12.58 26.75
C ALA A 75 -11.52 -11.24 26.05
N CYS A 76 -12.80 -10.88 25.91
CA CYS A 76 -13.24 -9.69 25.20
C CYS A 76 -13.57 -8.51 26.13
N MET A 77 -13.18 -7.32 25.71
CA MET A 77 -13.48 -6.05 26.36
C MET A 77 -14.04 -5.06 25.36
N ARG A 78 -14.99 -4.26 25.81
CA ARG A 78 -15.53 -3.14 25.05
C ARG A 78 -14.59 -1.94 25.11
N LYS A 79 -14.47 -1.20 24.02
CA LYS A 79 -13.87 0.14 23.96
C LYS A 79 -14.98 1.20 23.91
N PRO A 80 -14.77 2.37 24.55
CA PRO A 80 -13.56 2.80 25.25
C PRO A 80 -13.54 2.43 26.75
N ASP A 81 -14.62 1.87 27.31
CA ASP A 81 -14.78 1.71 28.77
C ASP A 81 -14.07 0.49 29.38
N ALA A 82 -13.40 -0.32 28.57
CA ALA A 82 -12.69 -1.55 28.97
C ALA A 82 -13.56 -2.58 29.72
N ARG A 83 -14.88 -2.50 29.58
CA ARG A 83 -15.78 -3.41 30.28
C ARG A 83 -15.69 -4.80 29.66
N LYS A 84 -15.37 -5.80 30.49
CA LYS A 84 -15.43 -7.22 30.10
C LYS A 84 -16.82 -7.56 29.59
N MET A 85 -16.88 -8.34 28.52
CA MET A 85 -18.14 -8.75 27.92
C MET A 85 -18.02 -10.13 27.29
N GLU A 86 -19.13 -10.86 27.29
CA GLU A 86 -19.28 -12.05 26.47
C GLU A 86 -19.57 -11.59 25.04
N ALA A 87 -18.55 -11.65 24.20
CA ALA A 87 -18.60 -11.26 22.80
C ALA A 87 -17.70 -12.19 21.98
N SER A 88 -17.93 -12.18 20.67
CA SER A 88 -16.97 -12.70 19.71
C SER A 88 -16.90 -11.77 18.50
N VAL A 89 -15.74 -11.71 17.86
CA VAL A 89 -15.57 -10.99 16.60
C VAL A 89 -15.64 -12.01 15.48
N LYS A 90 -16.64 -11.87 14.61
CA LYS A 90 -16.80 -12.72 13.42
C LYS A 90 -16.23 -11.99 12.22
N VAL A 91 -15.37 -12.64 11.47
CA VAL A 91 -14.81 -12.12 10.21
C VAL A 91 -15.14 -13.12 9.11
N GLY A 92 -15.87 -12.66 8.11
CA GLY A 92 -16.22 -13.43 6.94
C GLY A 92 -15.13 -13.41 5.88
N ALA A 93 -15.02 -14.50 5.12
CA ALA A 93 -14.17 -14.54 3.92
C ALA A 93 -14.68 -13.60 2.80
N ASP A 94 -15.88 -13.03 2.97
CA ASP A 94 -16.47 -12.01 2.11
C ASP A 94 -16.10 -10.57 2.52
N GLY A 95 -15.44 -10.39 3.66
CA GLY A 95 -14.89 -9.10 4.10
C GLY A 95 -15.72 -8.35 5.11
N LYS A 96 -16.87 -8.91 5.48
CA LYS A 96 -17.70 -8.37 6.54
C LYS A 96 -17.20 -8.85 7.88
N ALA A 97 -17.07 -7.94 8.83
CA ALA A 97 -16.83 -8.28 10.22
C ALA A 97 -17.97 -7.77 11.10
N SER A 98 -18.30 -8.53 12.13
CA SER A 98 -19.33 -8.14 13.08
C SER A 98 -19.04 -8.60 14.51
N SER A 99 -19.51 -7.80 15.46
CA SER A 99 -19.48 -8.13 16.88
C SER A 99 -20.45 -7.23 17.65
N ASN A 100 -21.36 -7.81 18.43
CA ASN A 100 -22.29 -7.12 19.34
C ASN A 100 -22.88 -5.80 18.80
N GLY A 101 -23.44 -5.83 17.58
CA GLY A 101 -24.08 -4.68 16.93
C GLY A 101 -23.13 -3.75 16.17
N LEU A 102 -21.82 -3.98 16.21
CA LEU A 102 -20.87 -3.40 15.27
C LEU A 102 -20.82 -4.25 14.00
N GLU A 103 -20.97 -3.62 12.85
CA GLU A 103 -20.84 -4.22 11.53
C GLU A 103 -20.01 -3.30 10.64
N VAL A 104 -19.01 -3.88 9.97
CA VAL A 104 -18.08 -3.16 9.07
C VAL A 104 -17.79 -4.04 7.85
N ASP A 105 -17.77 -3.45 6.66
CA ASP A 105 -17.34 -4.11 5.43
C ASP A 105 -15.93 -3.63 5.07
N PHE A 106 -14.95 -4.53 5.14
CA PHE A 106 -13.54 -4.22 4.89
C PHE A 106 -13.12 -4.41 3.43
N ARG A 107 -14.03 -4.76 2.51
CA ARG A 107 -13.70 -4.80 1.08
C ARG A 107 -13.32 -3.43 0.54
N GLU A 108 -13.89 -2.38 1.13
CA GLU A 108 -13.63 -0.99 0.78
C GLU A 108 -12.45 -0.39 1.57
N SER A 109 -11.63 -1.22 2.23
CA SER A 109 -10.50 -0.74 3.03
C SER A 109 -9.57 0.14 2.21
N LYS A 110 -9.40 1.38 2.67
CA LYS A 110 -8.40 2.32 2.16
C LYS A 110 -6.98 1.89 2.47
N LYS A 111 -6.81 1.11 3.53
CA LYS A 111 -5.52 0.52 3.89
C LYS A 111 -5.70 -0.88 4.41
N THR A 112 -5.04 -1.82 3.76
CA THR A 112 -4.90 -3.20 4.23
C THR A 112 -3.42 -3.51 4.35
N MET A 113 -2.99 -4.11 5.46
CA MET A 113 -1.63 -4.53 5.66
C MET A 113 -1.60 -5.93 6.27
N LEU A 114 -0.92 -6.85 5.60
CA LEU A 114 -0.53 -8.14 6.14
C LEU A 114 0.95 -8.10 6.47
N SER A 115 1.36 -8.64 7.60
CA SER A 115 2.76 -8.77 7.93
C SER A 115 3.03 -10.11 8.59
N ARG A 116 4.20 -10.65 8.34
CA ARG A 116 4.69 -11.88 8.92
C ARG A 116 6.16 -11.69 9.28
N GLN A 117 6.54 -12.01 10.50
CA GLN A 117 7.90 -11.87 11.00
C GLN A 117 8.37 -13.16 11.61
N ARG A 118 9.52 -13.65 11.13
CA ARG A 118 10.22 -14.81 11.64
C ARG A 118 11.14 -14.39 12.79
N ASP A 119 11.10 -15.13 13.89
CA ASP A 119 12.05 -14.93 14.98
C ASP A 119 13.30 -15.83 14.83
N ALA A 120 14.24 -15.69 15.78
CA ALA A 120 15.48 -16.46 15.79
C ALA A 120 15.27 -17.98 15.97
N LYS A 121 14.11 -18.41 16.47
CA LYS A 121 13.73 -19.82 16.62
C LYS A 121 12.99 -20.36 15.39
N GLY A 122 12.72 -19.49 14.41
CA GLY A 122 11.96 -19.83 13.21
C GLY A 122 10.44 -19.82 13.41
N GLN A 123 9.94 -19.33 14.54
CA GLN A 123 8.51 -19.13 14.77
C GLN A 123 8.06 -17.83 14.09
N TYR A 124 6.77 -17.74 13.79
CA TYR A 124 6.21 -16.59 13.08
C TYR A 124 5.17 -15.87 13.93
N THR A 125 5.31 -14.55 14.02
CA THR A 125 4.19 -13.65 14.33
C THR A 125 3.60 -13.16 13.03
N ALA A 126 2.29 -12.98 13.00
CA ALA A 126 1.64 -12.37 11.86
C ALA A 126 0.57 -11.38 12.32
N MET A 127 0.36 -10.35 11.52
CA MET A 127 -0.66 -9.33 11.77
C MET A 127 -1.37 -8.98 10.47
N ALA A 128 -2.68 -8.89 10.54
CA ALA A 128 -3.52 -8.31 9.50
C ALA A 128 -4.17 -7.06 10.05
N LEU A 129 -4.10 -5.96 9.30
CA LEU A 129 -4.70 -4.68 9.60
C LEU A 129 -5.57 -4.28 8.41
N PHE A 130 -6.80 -3.84 8.68
CA PHE A 130 -7.72 -3.30 7.68
C PHE A 130 -8.30 -2.00 8.22
N SER A 131 -8.36 -0.97 7.38
CA SER A 131 -8.88 0.36 7.71
C SER A 131 -9.74 0.85 6.57
N VAL A 132 -11.04 1.08 6.82
CA VAL A 132 -11.98 1.64 5.82
C VAL A 132 -11.70 3.11 5.56
N ASP A 133 -11.36 3.87 6.59
CA ASP A 133 -10.71 5.18 6.45
C ASP A 133 -9.72 5.38 7.62
N GLU A 134 -8.96 6.47 7.60
CA GLU A 134 -7.93 6.75 8.63
C GLU A 134 -8.48 7.37 9.94
N GLN A 135 -9.77 7.69 10.02
CA GLN A 135 -10.35 8.43 11.15
C GLN A 135 -11.47 7.70 11.89
N LYS A 136 -12.48 7.13 11.21
CA LYS A 136 -13.67 6.55 11.82
C LYS A 136 -14.36 5.41 11.04
N GLY A 137 -13.97 5.15 9.80
CA GLY A 137 -14.65 4.22 8.88
C GLY A 137 -14.64 2.75 9.33
N GLY A 138 -13.78 2.42 10.28
CA GLY A 138 -13.69 1.11 10.89
C GLY A 138 -12.31 0.49 10.71
N MET A 139 -11.84 -0.19 11.76
CA MET A 139 -10.53 -0.82 11.81
C MET A 139 -10.67 -2.25 12.32
N LEU A 140 -10.04 -3.20 11.61
CA LEU A 140 -9.88 -4.58 12.04
C LEU A 140 -8.40 -4.87 12.18
N THR A 141 -8.01 -5.43 13.33
CA THR A 141 -6.67 -5.97 13.54
C THR A 141 -6.78 -7.42 13.97
N VAL A 142 -6.06 -8.32 13.32
CA VAL A 142 -5.92 -9.73 13.70
C VAL A 142 -4.45 -10.00 13.95
N LEU A 143 -4.12 -10.45 15.15
CA LEU A 143 -2.74 -10.74 15.57
C LEU A 143 -2.60 -12.23 15.92
N SER A 144 -1.60 -12.86 15.30
CA SER A 144 -1.11 -14.20 15.64
C SER A 144 0.13 -14.11 16.51
N SER A 145 0.13 -14.83 17.63
CA SER A 145 1.21 -14.89 18.62
C SER A 145 2.12 -16.11 18.37
N ARG A 146 3.37 -16.03 18.85
CA ARG A 146 4.42 -17.04 18.65
C ARG A 146 4.16 -18.36 19.37
N ASP A 147 3.45 -18.32 20.50
CA ASP A 147 3.45 -19.41 21.49
C ASP A 147 2.29 -20.40 21.30
N GLY A 148 1.75 -20.52 20.09
CA GLY A 148 0.73 -21.54 19.76
C GLY A 148 -0.59 -21.40 20.54
N GLY A 149 -0.78 -20.28 21.24
CA GLY A 149 -1.98 -20.02 22.00
C GLY A 149 -2.13 -18.53 22.18
N LYS A 150 -3.33 -18.05 21.83
CA LYS A 150 -3.88 -16.76 22.23
C LYS A 150 -3.38 -15.59 21.36
N GLY A 151 -4.01 -15.46 20.20
CA GLY A 151 -3.94 -14.25 19.40
C GLY A 151 -4.77 -13.11 20.00
N ALA A 152 -4.87 -12.01 19.26
CA ALA A 152 -5.77 -10.91 19.58
C ALA A 152 -6.51 -10.47 18.32
N VAL A 153 -7.77 -10.10 18.48
CA VAL A 153 -8.58 -9.49 17.43
C VAL A 153 -9.22 -8.23 17.97
N ASN A 154 -9.17 -7.17 17.19
CA ASN A 154 -9.71 -5.87 17.53
C ASN A 154 -10.58 -5.39 16.37
N LEU A 155 -11.86 -5.12 16.65
CA LEU A 155 -12.81 -4.53 15.70
C LEU A 155 -13.27 -3.19 16.26
N GLU A 156 -13.08 -2.13 15.51
CA GLU A 156 -13.44 -0.77 15.89
C GLU A 156 -14.23 -0.10 14.77
N ARG A 157 -15.12 0.82 15.16
CA ARG A 157 -15.80 1.77 14.28
C ARG A 157 -16.15 3.00 15.09
N ASP A 158 -15.86 4.18 14.55
CA ASP A 158 -15.94 5.43 15.29
C ASP A 158 -15.16 5.34 16.62
N ASP A 159 -15.79 5.68 17.74
CA ASP A 159 -15.19 5.64 19.09
C ASP A 159 -15.54 4.34 19.86
N LEU A 160 -16.17 3.38 19.19
CA LEU A 160 -16.62 2.11 19.77
C LEU A 160 -15.81 0.95 19.21
N GLY A 161 -15.60 -0.07 20.03
CA GLY A 161 -14.92 -1.26 19.57
C GLY A 161 -14.96 -2.42 20.54
N ILE A 162 -14.44 -3.54 20.07
CA ILE A 162 -14.32 -4.78 20.82
C ILE A 162 -12.91 -5.31 20.59
N MET A 163 -12.21 -5.53 21.69
CA MET A 163 -10.89 -6.15 21.70
C MET A 163 -11.02 -7.51 22.39
N CYS A 164 -10.81 -8.57 21.63
CA CYS A 164 -10.74 -9.93 22.13
C CYS A 164 -9.27 -10.36 22.16
N SER A 165 -8.81 -10.71 23.35
CA SER A 165 -7.52 -11.38 23.56
C SER A 165 -7.77 -12.86 23.78
N GLU A 166 -6.70 -13.65 23.74
CA GLU A 166 -6.80 -15.07 24.00
C GLU A 166 -7.63 -15.87 23.00
N VAL A 167 -7.74 -15.35 21.78
CA VAL A 167 -8.53 -15.97 20.72
C VAL A 167 -7.75 -17.08 20.03
N ALA A 168 -8.45 -18.13 19.63
CA ALA A 168 -7.93 -19.21 18.79
C ALA A 168 -8.12 -18.91 17.29
N GLY A 169 -7.44 -19.67 16.43
CA GLY A 169 -7.65 -19.61 14.97
C GLY A 169 -6.96 -18.46 14.24
N THR A 170 -6.19 -17.63 14.94
CA THR A 170 -5.36 -16.58 14.31
C THR A 170 -4.08 -17.12 13.69
N ASP A 171 -3.71 -18.36 14.00
CA ASP A 171 -2.58 -19.10 13.47
C ASP A 171 -2.66 -19.34 11.95
N LYS A 172 -3.87 -19.35 11.37
CA LYS A 172 -4.08 -19.40 9.92
C LYS A 172 -3.32 -18.29 9.17
N LEU A 173 -3.22 -17.11 9.77
CA LEU A 173 -2.50 -15.98 9.19
C LEU A 173 -0.98 -16.24 9.08
N SER A 174 -0.44 -17.03 10.00
CA SER A 174 0.97 -17.47 9.99
C SER A 174 1.21 -18.77 9.22
N ALA A 175 0.16 -19.49 8.81
CA ALA A 175 0.26 -20.83 8.23
C ALA A 175 0.84 -20.83 6.80
N GLN A 176 0.71 -19.73 6.05
CA GLN A 176 1.21 -19.62 4.68
C GLN A 176 2.15 -18.43 4.52
N PRO A 177 3.29 -18.57 3.80
CA PRO A 177 4.16 -17.45 3.48
C PRO A 177 3.40 -16.42 2.67
N LEU A 178 3.55 -15.14 3.02
CA LEU A 178 2.81 -14.09 2.32
C LEU A 178 3.22 -14.07 0.84
N TYR A 179 4.49 -14.31 0.50
CA TYR A 179 4.88 -14.37 -0.91
C TYR A 179 4.08 -15.37 -1.77
N GLN A 180 3.62 -16.50 -1.23
CA GLN A 180 2.87 -17.52 -1.99
C GLN A 180 1.45 -17.08 -2.29
N VAL A 181 0.83 -16.41 -1.31
CA VAL A 181 -0.49 -15.79 -1.42
C VAL A 181 -0.50 -14.78 -2.58
N LEU A 182 0.64 -14.16 -2.89
CA LEU A 182 0.80 -13.08 -3.88
C LEU A 182 1.29 -13.52 -5.25
N ALA A 183 1.99 -14.65 -5.32
CA ALA A 183 2.30 -15.32 -6.58
C ALA A 183 1.05 -15.43 -7.48
N ALA A 184 -0.11 -15.67 -6.86
CA ALA A 184 -1.40 -15.76 -7.53
C ALA A 184 -1.97 -14.41 -8.06
N LEU A 185 -1.55 -13.27 -7.50
CA LEU A 185 -2.15 -11.96 -7.79
C LEU A 185 -1.34 -11.08 -8.76
N ALA A 186 -0.03 -10.98 -8.58
CA ALA A 186 0.78 -9.95 -9.27
C ALA A 186 2.13 -10.46 -9.80
N LEU A 187 2.52 -11.68 -9.43
CA LEU A 187 3.94 -12.09 -9.47
C LEU A 187 4.24 -13.24 -10.43
N GLY A 188 3.22 -13.85 -11.06
CA GLY A 188 3.41 -15.00 -11.97
C GLY A 188 3.93 -14.68 -13.38
N LYS A 189 4.22 -13.41 -13.70
CA LYS A 189 4.70 -13.00 -15.02
C LYS A 189 5.99 -12.19 -14.89
N LYS A 190 6.93 -12.45 -15.81
CA LYS A 190 8.10 -11.61 -16.01
C LYS A 190 7.68 -10.22 -16.48
N GLN A 191 8.17 -9.17 -15.85
CA GLN A 191 7.83 -7.78 -16.13
C GLN A 191 9.09 -6.93 -16.29
N THR A 192 9.08 -5.98 -17.21
CA THR A 192 10.20 -5.06 -17.45
C THR A 192 9.96 -3.73 -16.73
N VAL A 193 10.97 -3.27 -15.99
CA VAL A 193 11.00 -1.93 -15.35
C VAL A 193 12.26 -1.17 -15.76
N SER A 194 12.27 0.14 -15.56
CA SER A 194 13.42 0.99 -15.85
C SER A 194 14.20 1.30 -14.57
N CYS A 195 15.36 0.68 -14.40
CA CYS A 195 16.21 0.81 -13.21
C CYS A 195 17.36 1.78 -13.43
N VAL A 196 17.68 2.59 -12.41
CA VAL A 196 18.90 3.41 -12.40
C VAL A 196 20.13 2.51 -12.40
N ASP A 197 21.10 2.79 -13.27
CA ASP A 197 22.38 2.09 -13.33
C ASP A 197 23.25 2.53 -12.15
N THR A 198 23.66 1.59 -11.31
CA THR A 198 24.45 1.86 -10.09
C THR A 198 25.88 2.34 -10.38
N LYS A 199 26.40 2.11 -11.60
CA LYS A 199 27.71 2.62 -12.05
C LYS A 199 27.58 3.97 -12.74
N ASN A 200 26.42 4.29 -13.30
CA ASN A 200 26.14 5.58 -13.93
C ASN A 200 24.70 6.02 -13.64
N LEU A 201 24.52 6.80 -12.58
CA LEU A 201 23.20 7.25 -12.10
C LEU A 201 22.40 8.09 -13.11
N LEU A 202 23.02 8.55 -14.20
CA LEU A 202 22.35 9.28 -15.29
C LEU A 202 21.70 8.34 -16.32
N VAL A 203 21.98 7.04 -16.25
CA VAL A 203 21.47 6.03 -17.18
C VAL A 203 20.42 5.19 -16.47
N ARG A 204 19.31 4.94 -17.17
CA ARG A 204 18.33 3.93 -16.79
C ARG A 204 18.37 2.77 -17.78
N ARG A 205 18.25 1.54 -17.27
CA ARG A 205 18.26 0.31 -18.06
C ARG A 205 16.98 -0.47 -17.83
N ASP A 206 16.46 -1.00 -18.92
CA ASP A 206 15.39 -2.00 -18.87
C ASP A 206 15.91 -3.23 -18.14
N THR A 207 15.22 -3.57 -17.06
CA THR A 207 15.57 -4.65 -16.16
C THR A 207 14.36 -5.55 -16.00
N GLU A 208 14.59 -6.83 -16.21
CA GLU A 208 13.56 -7.84 -16.06
C GLU A 208 13.39 -8.23 -14.60
N VAL A 209 12.15 -8.29 -14.15
CA VAL A 209 11.77 -8.71 -12.80
C VAL A 209 10.85 -9.91 -12.91
N GLU A 210 11.19 -10.95 -12.18
CA GLU A 210 10.44 -12.21 -12.18
C GLU A 210 10.40 -12.77 -10.77
N PHE A 211 9.25 -13.32 -10.40
CA PHE A 211 9.09 -14.07 -9.16
C PHE A 211 8.67 -15.49 -9.48
N SER A 212 9.49 -16.47 -9.09
CA SER A 212 9.26 -17.88 -9.36
C SER A 212 9.75 -18.71 -8.18
N ASP A 213 8.91 -19.62 -7.68
CA ASP A 213 9.25 -20.61 -6.66
C ASP A 213 9.91 -20.03 -5.39
N GLY A 214 9.43 -18.86 -4.94
CA GLY A 214 9.96 -18.19 -3.76
C GLY A 214 11.31 -17.50 -3.98
N VAL A 215 11.70 -17.28 -5.23
CA VAL A 215 12.88 -16.52 -5.64
C VAL A 215 12.44 -15.30 -6.44
N LEU A 216 12.88 -14.12 -6.01
CA LEU A 216 12.73 -12.86 -6.74
C LEU A 216 14.02 -12.60 -7.52
N ARG A 217 13.90 -12.47 -8.84
CA ARG A 217 15.00 -12.07 -9.73
C ARG A 217 14.78 -10.65 -10.21
N ILE A 218 15.83 -9.84 -10.16
CA ILE A 218 15.86 -8.45 -10.63
C ILE A 218 17.12 -8.30 -11.48
N GLY A 219 16.97 -8.38 -12.80
CA GLY A 219 18.09 -8.51 -13.73
C GLY A 219 18.90 -9.76 -13.42
N ASP A 220 20.19 -9.59 -13.15
CA ASP A 220 21.11 -10.67 -12.78
C ASP A 220 21.09 -11.00 -11.28
N ALA A 221 20.44 -10.18 -10.45
CA ALA A 221 20.35 -10.40 -9.01
C ALA A 221 19.23 -11.39 -8.67
N SER A 222 19.48 -12.25 -7.68
CA SER A 222 18.55 -13.28 -7.24
C SER A 222 18.43 -13.28 -5.71
N TYR A 223 17.19 -13.29 -5.23
CA TYR A 223 16.84 -13.14 -3.82
C TYR A 223 15.91 -14.26 -3.37
N ALA A 224 16.33 -15.07 -2.39
CA ALA A 224 15.54 -16.17 -1.86
C ALA A 224 14.48 -15.67 -0.86
N VAL A 225 13.35 -15.20 -1.38
CA VAL A 225 12.24 -14.64 -0.58
C VAL A 225 11.62 -15.67 0.37
N LYS A 226 11.67 -16.97 0.03
CA LYS A 226 11.26 -18.05 0.95
C LYS A 226 11.97 -18.04 2.30
N ASP A 227 13.16 -17.45 2.37
CA ASP A 227 13.99 -17.36 3.58
C ASP A 227 13.83 -16.02 4.32
N ALA A 228 12.86 -15.20 3.91
CA ALA A 228 12.63 -13.88 4.50
C ALA A 228 12.43 -13.91 6.03
N LEU A 229 13.07 -12.96 6.70
CA LEU A 229 12.93 -12.68 8.12
C LEU A 229 11.65 -11.89 8.41
N PHE A 230 11.26 -11.02 7.48
CA PHE A 230 9.94 -10.40 7.52
C PHE A 230 9.37 -10.25 6.11
N GLU A 231 8.05 -10.29 6.04
CA GLU A 231 7.25 -10.03 4.87
C GLU A 231 6.17 -9.03 5.28
N THR A 232 6.00 -7.97 4.50
CA THR A 232 4.90 -7.02 4.64
C THR A 232 4.22 -6.89 3.31
N TYR A 233 2.91 -6.81 3.32
CA TYR A 233 2.13 -6.64 2.13
C TYR A 233 1.03 -5.62 2.36
N GLY A 234 0.97 -4.61 1.51
CA GLY A 234 0.03 -3.51 1.60
C GLY A 234 -0.91 -3.47 0.40
N PHE A 235 -2.17 -3.14 0.65
CA PHE A 235 -3.10 -2.67 -0.36
C PHE A 235 -3.61 -1.30 0.06
N ASP A 236 -3.53 -0.33 -0.84
CA ASP A 236 -4.10 0.98 -0.61
C ASP A 236 -5.26 1.24 -1.57
N ASP A 237 -6.17 2.11 -1.12
CA ASP A 237 -7.34 2.54 -1.87
C ASP A 237 -8.17 1.38 -2.45
N ALA A 238 -8.51 0.41 -1.59
CA ALA A 238 -9.25 -0.79 -1.97
C ALA A 238 -8.57 -1.67 -3.03
N GLY A 239 -7.24 -1.62 -3.13
CA GLY A 239 -6.45 -2.45 -4.05
C GLY A 239 -6.09 -1.75 -5.36
N ARG A 240 -6.07 -0.41 -5.39
CA ARG A 240 -5.53 0.36 -6.53
C ARG A 240 -4.02 0.36 -6.58
N SER A 241 -3.38 0.27 -5.41
CA SER A 241 -1.95 0.04 -5.29
C SER A 241 -1.68 -1.11 -4.36
N VAL A 242 -0.58 -1.78 -4.64
CA VAL A 242 -0.14 -2.98 -3.95
C VAL A 242 1.34 -2.82 -3.65
N SER A 243 1.78 -3.17 -2.45
CA SER A 243 3.20 -3.17 -2.09
C SER A 243 3.60 -4.45 -1.41
N LEU A 244 4.74 -5.03 -1.79
CA LEU A 244 5.38 -6.15 -1.11
C LEU A 244 6.74 -5.70 -0.59
N GLY A 245 6.94 -5.77 0.72
CA GLY A 245 8.22 -5.60 1.38
C GLY A 245 8.74 -6.93 1.91
N VAL A 246 10.01 -7.24 1.66
CA VAL A 246 10.68 -8.42 2.20
C VAL A 246 12.03 -8.04 2.79
N GLY A 247 12.35 -8.57 3.97
CA GLY A 247 13.67 -8.46 4.58
C GLY A 247 14.35 -9.81 4.66
N LEU A 248 15.58 -9.89 4.15
CA LEU A 248 16.32 -11.13 4.00
C LEU A 248 17.41 -11.29 5.08
N PRO A 249 17.87 -12.52 5.35
CA PRO A 249 18.91 -12.78 6.36
C PRO A 249 20.26 -12.11 6.09
N ASP A 250 20.57 -11.85 4.82
CA ASP A 250 21.77 -11.14 4.37
C ASP A 250 21.61 -9.61 4.42
N LYS A 251 20.54 -9.14 5.10
CA LYS A 251 20.22 -7.74 5.37
C LYS A 251 19.84 -6.92 4.13
N HIS A 252 19.47 -7.59 3.05
CA HIS A 252 18.75 -6.94 1.96
C HIS A 252 17.29 -6.71 2.34
N ASN A 253 16.78 -5.52 2.03
CA ASN A 253 15.36 -5.19 2.06
C ASN A 253 14.91 -4.85 0.65
N ILE A 254 13.84 -5.48 0.19
CA ILE A 254 13.31 -5.28 -1.16
C ILE A 254 11.85 -4.90 -1.05
N SER A 255 11.48 -3.83 -1.74
CA SER A 255 10.11 -3.37 -1.90
C SER A 255 9.73 -3.45 -3.38
N LEU A 256 8.60 -4.09 -3.68
CA LEU A 256 7.97 -4.10 -4.99
C LEU A 256 6.64 -3.37 -4.88
N SER A 257 6.33 -2.51 -5.85
CA SER A 257 5.06 -1.81 -5.95
C SER A 257 4.35 -2.20 -7.22
N PHE A 258 3.04 -2.44 -7.16
CA PHE A 258 2.19 -2.77 -8.29
C PHE A 258 0.96 -1.86 -8.32
N ASP A 259 0.38 -1.69 -9.51
CA ASP A 259 -0.96 -1.14 -9.67
C ASP A 259 -2.06 -2.20 -9.43
N GLY A 260 -3.32 -1.78 -9.45
CA GLY A 260 -4.47 -2.67 -9.27
C GLY A 260 -4.71 -3.66 -10.42
N ALA A 261 -3.98 -3.56 -11.53
CA ALA A 261 -3.94 -4.60 -12.57
C ALA A 261 -2.81 -5.63 -12.34
N GLY A 262 -1.98 -5.45 -11.31
CA GLY A 262 -0.82 -6.28 -11.02
C GLY A 262 0.41 -5.95 -11.87
N LYS A 263 0.43 -4.80 -12.56
CA LYS A 263 1.61 -4.34 -13.27
C LYS A 263 2.61 -3.77 -12.27
N LEU A 264 3.87 -4.18 -12.37
CA LEU A 264 4.95 -3.69 -11.54
C LEU A 264 5.24 -2.22 -11.88
N THR A 265 5.10 -1.34 -10.89
CA THR A 265 5.27 0.11 -11.01
C THR A 265 6.55 0.61 -10.36
N GLY A 266 7.16 -0.19 -9.47
CA GLY A 266 8.43 0.17 -8.87
C GLY A 266 9.13 -0.99 -8.17
N VAL A 267 10.46 -0.88 -8.10
CA VAL A 267 11.32 -1.78 -7.35
C VAL A 267 12.34 -0.94 -6.58
N MET A 268 12.43 -1.15 -5.29
CA MET A 268 13.45 -0.56 -4.44
C MET A 268 14.17 -1.66 -3.68
N GLY A 269 15.49 -1.71 -3.79
CA GLY A 269 16.34 -2.64 -3.06
C GLY A 269 17.36 -1.86 -2.25
N LEU A 270 17.54 -2.24 -1.00
CA LEU A 270 18.49 -1.63 -0.07
C LEU A 270 19.29 -2.74 0.62
N ASN A 271 20.57 -2.51 0.87
CA ASN A 271 21.35 -3.28 1.84
C ASN A 271 21.79 -2.36 3.00
N GLU A 272 22.67 -2.83 3.89
CA GLU A 272 23.12 -2.01 5.03
C GLU A 272 23.83 -0.69 4.66
N ARG A 273 24.33 -0.58 3.42
CA ARG A 273 25.22 0.51 3.00
C ARG A 273 24.61 1.41 1.95
N GLU A 274 23.81 0.85 1.04
CA GLU A 274 23.39 1.56 -0.16
C GLU A 274 22.10 0.99 -0.77
N SER A 275 21.57 1.76 -1.73
CA SER A 275 20.53 1.27 -2.64
C SER A 275 21.13 0.33 -3.68
N THR A 276 20.57 -0.86 -3.79
CA THR A 276 20.95 -1.87 -4.78
C THR A 276 20.08 -1.77 -6.03
N HIS A 277 18.83 -1.31 -5.88
CA HIS A 277 17.88 -1.16 -6.98
C HIS A 277 17.02 0.08 -6.76
N SER A 278 16.79 0.83 -7.84
CA SER A 278 15.86 1.96 -7.87
C SER A 278 15.20 1.98 -9.25
N CYS A 279 14.02 1.39 -9.35
CA CYS A 279 13.34 1.16 -10.61
C CYS A 279 11.93 1.74 -10.59
N GLU A 280 11.50 2.22 -11.75
CA GLU A 280 10.17 2.78 -11.98
C GLU A 280 9.51 2.08 -13.18
N ALA A 281 8.20 2.23 -13.31
CA ALA A 281 7.46 1.81 -14.49
C ALA A 281 8.14 2.36 -15.75
N LYS A 282 8.27 1.51 -16.77
CA LYS A 282 8.73 1.96 -18.09
C LYS A 282 7.70 2.95 -18.65
N GLN A 283 8.18 4.16 -18.98
CA GLN A 283 7.41 5.19 -19.69
C GLN A 283 7.22 4.81 -21.15
#